data_AF-A0A2G7GEK7-F1
#
_entry.id   AF-A0A2G7GEK7-F1
#
_cell.length_a   1.000
_cell.length_b   1.000
_cell.length_c   1.000
_cell.angle_alpha   90.00
_cell.angle_beta   90.00
_cell.angle_gamma   90.00
#
_symmetry.space_group_name_H-M   'P 1'
#
loop_
_entity.id
_entity.type
_entity.pdbx_description
1 polymer ?
#
loop_
_entity_poly.entity_id
_entity_poly.type
_entity_poly.pdbx_seq_one_letter_code
_entity_poly.pdbx_strand_id
1 'polypeptide(L)'
;MSSKFYLKFFTAISSFLGLFTINCFTFSLPVKAALPCKGGTINTYQNGSIESCIIDNHVDVKAGSLAFSCKQGYSISFDDKANFQSCVLFKPVTIRRNNAVETCSENSRVYVSFSKQGNQSVICHY
;
A
#
# COMPACT_ATOMS: atom_id res chain seq x y z
N MET A 1 66.77 -3.46 39.53
CA MET A 1 67.47 -4.69 39.11
C MET A 1 67.43 -4.72 37.58
N SER A 2 68.56 -4.48 36.93
CA SER A 2 68.62 -3.58 35.76
C SER A 2 68.33 -4.21 34.38
N SER A 3 67.12 -3.94 33.88
CA SER A 3 66.81 -3.15 32.67
C SER A 3 67.28 -3.57 31.25
N LYS A 4 66.26 -3.70 30.35
CA LYS A 4 66.20 -3.35 28.90
C LYS A 4 66.85 -4.33 27.91
N PHE A 5 66.36 -4.59 26.68
CA PHE A 5 65.19 -4.26 25.85
C PHE A 5 65.40 -5.02 24.51
N TYR A 6 64.37 -5.09 23.66
CA TYR A 6 64.37 -5.27 22.19
C TYR A 6 63.76 -6.53 21.54
N LEU A 7 62.69 -6.22 20.80
CA LEU A 7 62.00 -6.87 19.67
C LEU A 7 62.85 -7.70 18.70
N LYS A 8 62.24 -8.77 18.15
CA LYS A 8 61.95 -9.04 16.70
C LYS A 8 60.81 -10.10 16.64
N PHE A 9 59.59 -9.87 16.16
CA PHE A 9 59.03 -9.69 14.80
C PHE A 9 59.10 -10.89 13.83
N PHE A 10 57.94 -11.16 13.20
CA PHE A 10 57.58 -12.05 12.06
C PHE A 10 57.31 -13.54 12.33
N THR A 11 56.29 -14.23 11.80
CA THR A 11 54.95 -14.00 11.19
C THR A 11 54.46 -15.40 10.74
N ALA A 12 53.17 -15.73 10.87
CA ALA A 12 52.41 -16.63 9.96
C ALA A 12 50.94 -16.65 10.43
N ILE A 13 50.06 -15.79 9.91
CA ILE A 13 49.15 -16.04 8.77
C ILE A 13 48.51 -17.42 8.80
N SER A 14 47.30 -17.48 9.34
CA SER A 14 46.27 -18.48 9.00
C SER A 14 44.96 -18.06 9.68
N SER A 15 43.76 -18.00 9.10
CA SER A 15 43.30 -18.04 7.71
C SER A 15 41.83 -17.58 7.72
N PHE A 16 41.37 -17.04 6.60
CA PHE A 16 39.97 -16.92 6.15
C PHE A 16 38.99 -16.05 6.95
N LEU A 17 38.94 -14.79 6.50
CA LEU A 17 37.72 -14.11 6.01
C LEU A 17 36.44 -14.95 6.15
N GLY A 18 35.78 -14.84 7.31
CA GLY A 18 34.37 -15.20 7.45
C GLY A 18 33.55 -14.26 6.58
N LEU A 19 33.35 -14.68 5.33
CA LEU A 19 32.55 -13.99 4.34
C LEU A 19 31.17 -13.67 4.90
N PHE A 20 30.89 -12.36 4.90
CA PHE A 20 29.60 -11.74 4.73
C PHE A 20 28.51 -12.70 4.24
N THR A 21 27.67 -13.16 5.16
CA THR A 21 26.26 -13.42 4.84
C THR A 21 25.43 -12.50 5.71
N ILE A 22 25.56 -11.20 5.46
CA ILE A 22 24.40 -10.32 5.69
C ILE A 22 23.34 -10.94 4.77
N ASN A 23 22.33 -11.60 5.33
CA ASN A 23 21.10 -11.91 4.62
C ASN A 23 20.43 -10.57 4.27
N CYS A 24 21.00 -9.88 3.28
CA CYS A 24 20.31 -8.90 2.48
C CYS A 24 19.19 -9.66 1.76
N PHE A 25 18.01 -9.07 1.73
CA PHE A 25 16.79 -9.61 1.11
C PHE A 25 15.97 -10.60 1.95
N THR A 26 15.68 -10.23 3.19
CA THR A 26 14.26 -10.12 3.53
C THR A 26 13.91 -8.64 3.60
N PHE A 27 13.76 -8.01 2.43
CA PHE A 27 12.77 -6.95 2.36
C PHE A 27 11.46 -7.63 2.73
N SER A 28 11.11 -7.56 4.01
CA SER A 28 9.72 -7.46 4.39
C SER A 28 9.23 -6.24 3.64
N LEU A 29 8.78 -6.46 2.39
CA LEU A 29 7.95 -5.48 1.71
C LEU A 29 6.84 -5.25 2.72
N PRO A 30 6.71 -4.04 3.29
CA PRO A 30 5.53 -3.76 4.07
C PRO A 30 4.40 -4.04 3.11
N VAL A 31 3.62 -5.09 3.38
CA VAL A 31 2.42 -5.41 2.62
C VAL A 31 1.42 -4.30 2.96
N LYS A 32 1.68 -3.08 2.46
CA LYS A 32 0.64 -2.31 1.80
C LYS A 32 0.11 -3.30 0.78
N ALA A 33 -1.03 -3.92 1.10
CA ALA A 33 -1.68 -4.89 0.23
C ALA A 33 -1.52 -4.42 -1.21
N ALA A 34 -0.72 -5.14 -1.99
CA ALA A 34 -0.50 -4.77 -3.38
C ALA A 34 -1.87 -4.80 -4.01
N LEU A 35 -2.37 -3.63 -4.41
CA LEU A 35 -3.68 -3.54 -5.03
C LEU A 35 -3.63 -4.49 -6.25
N PRO A 36 -4.53 -5.46 -6.37
CA PRO A 36 -4.47 -6.45 -7.44
C PRO A 36 -4.86 -5.74 -8.74
N CYS A 37 -3.94 -5.00 -9.33
CA CYS A 37 -4.13 -4.29 -10.59
C CYS A 37 -3.75 -5.20 -11.74
N LYS A 38 -4.57 -5.21 -12.79
CA LYS A 38 -4.25 -5.90 -14.03
C LYS A 38 -3.03 -5.23 -14.67
N GLY A 39 -2.06 -6.04 -15.09
CA GLY A 39 -0.84 -5.56 -15.74
C GLY A 39 -1.14 -4.66 -16.94
N GLY A 40 -0.38 -3.57 -17.09
CA GLY A 40 -0.56 -2.59 -18.18
C GLY A 40 -1.75 -1.65 -18.03
N THR A 41 -2.49 -1.70 -16.92
CA THR A 41 -3.66 -0.82 -16.68
C THR A 41 -3.41 0.25 -15.62
N ILE A 42 -2.23 0.25 -15.01
CA ILE A 42 -1.85 1.18 -13.93
C ILE A 42 -1.54 2.55 -14.55
N ASN A 43 -2.31 3.54 -14.13
CA ASN A 43 -2.03 4.94 -14.35
C ASN A 43 -1.47 5.54 -13.05
N THR A 44 -0.48 6.42 -13.18
CA THR A 44 0.18 7.06 -12.04
C THR A 44 0.18 8.56 -12.21
N TYR A 45 0.07 9.28 -11.10
CA TYR A 45 0.37 10.70 -11.04
C TYR A 45 1.86 10.96 -11.29
N GLN A 46 2.22 12.22 -11.57
CA GLN A 46 3.61 12.64 -11.78
C GLN A 46 4.52 12.36 -10.58
N ASN A 47 3.95 12.32 -9.36
CA ASN A 47 4.68 12.00 -8.14
C ASN A 47 4.90 10.47 -7.94
N GLY A 48 4.47 9.65 -8.90
CA GLY A 48 4.60 8.20 -8.88
C GLY A 48 3.54 7.46 -8.06
N SER A 49 2.59 8.15 -7.42
CA SER A 49 1.47 7.48 -6.75
C SER A 49 0.48 6.92 -7.78
N ILE A 50 -0.20 5.83 -7.41
CA ILE A 50 -1.22 5.24 -8.27
C ILE A 50 -2.42 6.19 -8.37
N GLU A 51 -2.82 6.51 -9.59
CA GLU A 51 -4.03 7.28 -9.87
C GLU A 51 -5.21 6.34 -10.08
N SER A 52 -5.04 5.34 -10.92
CA SER A 52 -6.08 4.36 -11.20
C SER A 52 -5.50 3.07 -11.77
N CYS A 53 -6.26 2.00 -11.67
CA CYS A 53 -6.00 0.78 -12.42
C CYS A 53 -7.27 -0.03 -12.62
N ILE A 54 -7.23 -1.05 -13.48
CA ILE A 54 -8.28 -2.06 -13.55
C ILE A 54 -8.00 -3.14 -12.51
N ILE A 55 -9.00 -3.46 -11.70
CA ILE A 55 -8.90 -4.47 -10.65
C ILE A 55 -8.85 -5.87 -11.29
N ASP A 56 -7.81 -6.64 -10.98
CA ASP A 56 -7.58 -8.02 -11.42
C ASP A 56 -8.35 -9.04 -10.58
N ASN A 57 -8.60 -8.76 -9.29
CA ASN A 57 -9.42 -9.59 -8.40
C ASN A 57 -10.21 -8.70 -7.43
N HIS A 58 -11.42 -9.11 -7.04
CA HIS A 58 -12.23 -8.36 -6.06
C HIS A 58 -11.40 -7.91 -4.86
N VAL A 59 -11.55 -6.63 -4.48
CA VAL A 59 -10.71 -6.02 -3.45
C VAL A 59 -11.55 -5.24 -2.46
N ASP A 60 -11.29 -5.44 -1.17
CA ASP A 60 -11.89 -4.65 -0.11
C ASP A 60 -10.97 -3.49 0.24
N VAL A 61 -11.50 -2.27 0.14
CA VAL A 61 -10.75 -1.04 0.42
C VAL A 61 -11.40 -0.32 1.59
N LYS A 62 -10.58 0.07 2.57
CA LYS A 62 -11.04 0.90 3.69
C LYS A 62 -10.82 2.36 3.39
N ALA A 63 -11.86 3.18 3.55
CA ALA A 63 -11.76 4.63 3.53
C ALA A 63 -12.58 5.19 4.70
N GLY A 64 -11.91 5.86 5.63
CA GLY A 64 -12.50 6.26 6.90
C GLY A 64 -12.99 5.06 7.70
N SER A 65 -14.25 5.10 8.14
CA SER A 65 -14.91 4.01 8.88
C SER A 65 -15.61 2.98 7.97
N LEU A 66 -15.60 3.20 6.65
CA LEU A 66 -16.29 2.36 5.68
C LEU A 66 -15.33 1.42 4.96
N ALA A 67 -15.84 0.24 4.63
CA ALA A 67 -15.18 -0.73 3.77
C ALA A 67 -15.99 -0.87 2.47
N PHE A 68 -15.31 -0.81 1.34
CA PHE A 68 -15.89 -0.89 0.00
C PHE A 68 -15.35 -2.14 -0.69
N SER A 69 -16.23 -3.10 -0.98
CA SER A 69 -15.90 -4.25 -1.80
C SER A 69 -15.99 -3.85 -3.27
N CYS A 70 -14.84 -3.67 -3.92
CA CYS A 70 -14.74 -3.23 -5.31
C CYS A 70 -14.75 -4.42 -6.28
N LYS A 71 -15.39 -4.21 -7.44
CA LYS A 71 -15.65 -5.23 -8.45
C LYS A 71 -14.44 -5.47 -9.36
N GLN A 72 -14.08 -6.74 -9.53
CA GLN A 72 -13.09 -7.19 -10.51
C GLN A 72 -13.46 -6.70 -11.92
N GLY A 73 -12.46 -6.37 -12.72
CA GLY A 73 -12.61 -5.93 -14.12
C GLY A 73 -12.99 -4.46 -14.27
N TYR A 74 -13.28 -3.75 -13.17
CA TYR A 74 -13.59 -2.32 -13.20
C TYR A 74 -12.42 -1.48 -12.67
N SER A 75 -12.42 -0.21 -13.06
CA SER A 75 -11.42 0.74 -12.59
C SER A 75 -11.67 1.14 -11.13
N ILE A 76 -10.59 1.13 -10.35
CA ILE A 76 -10.45 1.78 -9.06
C ILE A 76 -9.57 3.02 -9.21
N SER A 77 -9.90 4.10 -8.48
CA SER A 77 -9.13 5.34 -8.50
C SER A 77 -8.77 5.84 -7.11
N PHE A 78 -7.67 6.60 -7.07
CA PHE A 78 -7.09 7.21 -5.89
C PHE A 78 -6.73 8.66 -6.17
N ASP A 79 -6.53 9.45 -5.13
CA ASP A 79 -5.96 10.80 -5.24
C ASP A 79 -4.43 10.78 -5.33
N ASP A 80 -3.82 11.95 -5.52
CA ASP A 80 -2.37 12.13 -5.63
C ASP A 80 -1.60 11.70 -4.37
N LYS A 81 -2.30 11.52 -3.24
CA LYS A 81 -1.78 11.02 -1.96
C LYS A 81 -2.11 9.54 -1.72
N ALA A 82 -2.60 8.84 -2.74
CA ALA A 82 -3.03 7.45 -2.71
C ALA A 82 -4.21 7.15 -1.76
N ASN A 83 -5.07 8.14 -1.47
CA ASN A 83 -6.34 7.91 -0.79
C ASN A 83 -7.39 7.40 -1.79
N PHE A 84 -8.19 6.43 -1.37
CA PHE A 84 -9.27 5.89 -2.19
C PHE A 84 -10.28 6.97 -2.61
N GLN A 85 -10.58 7.04 -3.91
CA GLN A 85 -11.56 7.96 -4.47
C GLN A 85 -12.77 7.26 -5.07
N SER A 86 -12.61 6.19 -5.85
CA SER A 86 -13.76 5.56 -6.50
C SER A 86 -13.56 4.11 -6.88
N CYS A 87 -14.66 3.34 -6.91
CA CYS A 87 -14.72 2.06 -7.61
C CYS A 87 -16.18 1.69 -7.91
N VAL A 88 -16.38 0.65 -8.72
CA VAL A 88 -17.67 -0.02 -8.88
C VAL A 88 -17.82 -1.08 -7.80
N LEU A 89 -18.98 -1.13 -7.14
CA LEU A 89 -19.23 -2.05 -6.04
C LEU A 89 -19.50 -3.48 -6.50
N PHE A 90 -18.86 -4.43 -5.82
CA PHE A 90 -19.16 -5.86 -5.86
C PHE A 90 -20.22 -6.26 -4.83
N LYS A 91 -20.30 -5.54 -3.72
CA LYS A 91 -21.31 -5.74 -2.68
C LYS A 91 -21.90 -4.39 -2.28
N PRO A 92 -23.18 -4.33 -1.90
CA PRO A 92 -23.76 -3.09 -1.42
C PRO A 92 -23.03 -2.62 -0.16
N VAL A 93 -22.93 -1.30 0.00
CA VAL A 93 -22.38 -0.67 1.21
C VAL A 93 -23.44 0.18 1.87
N THR A 94 -23.60 0.01 3.18
CA THR A 94 -24.53 0.81 3.98
C THR A 94 -23.76 1.95 4.64
N ILE A 95 -24.19 3.17 4.34
CA ILE A 95 -23.62 4.42 4.83
C ILE A 95 -24.58 4.96 5.89
N ARG A 96 -24.09 5.15 7.12
CA ARG A 96 -24.85 5.77 8.21
C ARG A 96 -24.34 7.19 8.43
N ARG A 97 -25.23 8.17 8.28
CA ARG A 97 -24.93 9.59 8.54
C ARG A 97 -25.93 10.14 9.52
N ASN A 98 -25.50 10.35 10.76
CA ASN A 98 -26.35 10.86 11.85
C ASN A 98 -27.66 10.03 11.93
N ASN A 99 -28.76 10.57 11.39
CA ASN A 99 -30.09 9.98 11.42
C ASN A 99 -30.54 9.35 10.09
N ALA A 100 -29.69 9.37 9.05
CA ALA A 100 -29.98 8.81 7.73
C ALA A 100 -29.15 7.56 7.47
N VAL A 101 -29.80 6.58 6.83
CA VAL A 101 -29.15 5.37 6.29
C VAL A 101 -29.34 5.40 4.79
N GLU A 102 -28.24 5.37 4.06
CA GLU A 102 -28.20 5.26 2.61
C GLU A 102 -27.46 3.97 2.23
N THR A 103 -27.93 3.28 1.20
CA THR A 103 -27.27 2.07 0.70
C THR A 103 -26.89 2.27 -0.75
N CYS A 104 -25.59 2.29 -1.05
CA CYS A 104 -25.16 2.13 -2.44
C CYS A 104 -25.34 0.67 -2.83
N SER A 105 -26.07 0.43 -3.92
CA SER A 105 -26.35 -0.92 -4.39
C SER A 105 -25.11 -1.57 -5.02
N GLU A 106 -25.16 -2.89 -5.21
CA GLU A 106 -24.20 -3.57 -6.06
C GLU A 106 -24.17 -2.93 -7.46
N ASN A 107 -23.01 -2.92 -8.11
CA ASN A 107 -22.76 -2.34 -9.44
C ASN A 107 -22.85 -0.81 -9.51
N SER A 108 -23.27 -0.12 -8.45
CA SER A 108 -23.15 1.34 -8.37
C SER A 108 -21.67 1.76 -8.30
N ARG A 109 -21.35 2.89 -8.93
CA ARG A 109 -20.05 3.55 -8.75
C ARG A 109 -20.12 4.42 -7.50
N VAL A 110 -19.16 4.24 -6.60
CA VAL A 110 -19.01 5.09 -5.42
C VAL A 110 -17.93 6.12 -5.63
N TYR A 111 -18.14 7.32 -5.12
CA TYR A 111 -17.14 8.36 -5.02
C TYR A 111 -16.96 8.74 -3.56
N VAL A 112 -15.72 8.76 -3.10
CA VAL A 112 -15.34 9.08 -1.73
C VAL A 112 -14.42 10.31 -1.76
N SER A 113 -14.69 11.26 -0.88
CA SER A 113 -13.84 12.42 -0.68
C SER A 113 -13.72 12.75 0.80
N PHE A 114 -12.63 13.41 1.17
CA PHE A 114 -12.38 13.87 2.54
C PHE A 114 -12.27 15.39 2.56
N SER A 115 -13.02 16.04 3.45
CA SER A 115 -12.83 17.47 3.69
C SER A 115 -11.47 17.74 4.36
N LYS A 116 -11.05 19.01 4.40
CA LYS A 116 -9.83 19.42 5.13
C LYS A 116 -9.88 19.07 6.62
N GLN A 117 -11.08 18.94 7.19
CA GLN A 117 -11.31 18.55 8.58
C GLN A 117 -11.36 17.03 8.76
N GLY A 118 -11.15 16.24 7.70
CA GLY A 118 -11.20 14.77 7.72
C GLY A 118 -12.61 14.18 7.61
N ASN A 119 -13.63 15.00 7.36
CA ASN A 119 -15.00 14.50 7.21
C ASN A 119 -15.13 13.75 5.88
N GLN A 120 -15.54 12.49 5.96
CA GLN A 120 -15.77 11.64 4.79
C GLN A 120 -17.14 11.98 4.15
N SER A 121 -17.13 12.19 2.84
CA SER A 121 -18.32 12.24 1.99
C SER A 121 -18.31 11.04 1.04
N VAL A 122 -19.50 10.49 0.79
CA VAL A 122 -19.68 9.36 -0.14
C VAL A 122 -20.85 9.66 -1.07
N ILE A 123 -20.71 9.41 -2.36
CA ILE A 123 -21.77 9.59 -3.34
C ILE A 123 -21.93 8.27 -4.10
N CYS A 124 -23.16 7.75 -4.16
CA CYS A 124 -23.52 6.59 -4.98
C CYS A 124 -24.04 7.10 -6.34
N HIS A 125 -23.51 6.58 -7.43
CA HIS A 125 -24.03 6.79 -8.79
C HIS A 125 -24.58 5.47 -9.32
N TYR A 126 -25.88 5.46 -9.65
CA TYR A 126 -26.67 4.28 -10.02
C TYR A 126 -26.74 4.07 -11.53
#